data_AF-A0A8B6GS72-F1
#
_entry.id   AF-A0A8B6GS72-F1
#
_cell.length_a   1.000
_cell.length_b   1.000
_cell.length_c   1.000
_cell.angle_alpha   90.00
_cell.angle_beta   90.00
_cell.angle_gamma   90.00
#
_symmetry.space_group_name_H-M   'P 1'
#
loop_
_entity.id
_entity.type
_entity.pdbx_description
1 polymer ?
#
loop_
_entity_poly.entity_id
_entity_poly.type
_entity_poly.pdbx_seq_one_letter_code
_entity_poly.pdbx_strand_id
1 'polypeptide(L)'
;MALGIACAGTGLKEAIGLLEPMTNDPVNYVRQGALIASAMVTVQQNENTCPKVAHFRTMYAKVISDKHEDVMAKFGAIVAQGIIDAGGRNMTISLQSKMGHTNLEAVVGMLVFTQFWFWYPLSHFLCLSFKPTCLIGLNEDLKMPILEFKSNAKPSHYAYPPPLEDKKEKAKEKVETAVLSITAKQKKKEAEKKEKEEKMDVDDEKKDDEKEKEKADDKKEKKEEERKEEKMEETPTEKKEKEPEPTFQILTNPARVMKQQLKVVNMPEGSRYKPIKEVSSGGIILLKNCNPDEKEEIIEPVATGGPKAEEEEEPEPPEPFEWTED
;
A
#
# COMPACT_ATOMS: atom_id res chain seq x y z
N MET A 1 13.18 20.21 -4.31
CA MET A 1 13.02 19.82 -5.73
C MET A 1 14.29 19.30 -6.38
N ALA A 2 15.41 20.02 -6.41
CA ALA A 2 16.65 19.54 -7.07
C ALA A 2 17.10 18.15 -6.59
N LEU A 3 17.10 17.92 -5.27
CA LEU A 3 17.39 16.60 -4.68
C LEU A 3 16.41 15.51 -5.14
N GLY A 4 15.11 15.84 -5.24
CA GLY A 4 14.09 14.91 -5.73
C GLY A 4 14.29 14.51 -7.18
N ILE A 5 14.72 15.44 -8.03
CA ILE A 5 14.98 15.21 -9.45
C ILE A 5 16.28 14.40 -9.65
N ALA A 6 17.36 14.79 -8.96
CA ALA A 6 18.67 14.16 -9.12
C ALA A 6 18.73 12.76 -8.49
N CYS A 7 18.06 12.55 -7.35
CA CYS A 7 18.08 11.29 -6.60
C CYS A 7 16.79 10.47 -6.78
N ALA A 8 16.02 10.71 -7.85
CA ALA A 8 14.79 9.96 -8.12
C ALA A 8 15.05 8.44 -8.20
N GLY A 9 14.30 7.65 -7.43
CA GLY A 9 14.36 6.19 -7.43
C GLY A 9 15.67 5.57 -6.95
N THR A 10 16.61 6.34 -6.38
CA THR A 10 17.87 5.82 -5.83
C THR A 10 17.78 5.46 -4.36
N GLY A 11 16.93 6.14 -3.58
CA GLY A 11 16.81 5.97 -2.13
C GLY A 11 18.04 6.35 -1.33
N LEU A 12 18.79 7.33 -1.82
CA LEU A 12 20.02 7.75 -1.17
C LEU A 12 19.72 8.32 0.23
N LYS A 13 20.29 7.71 1.26
CA LYS A 13 19.98 8.04 2.68
C LYS A 13 20.34 9.48 3.05
N GLU A 14 21.40 10.02 2.47
CA GLU A 14 21.85 11.41 2.68
C GLU A 14 20.83 12.41 2.12
N ALA A 15 20.30 12.16 0.91
CA ALA A 15 19.26 13.00 0.32
C ALA A 15 18.00 13.01 1.19
N ILE A 16 17.63 11.86 1.76
CA ILE A 16 16.51 11.76 2.69
C ILE A 16 16.80 12.53 3.99
N GLY A 17 18.02 12.41 4.54
CA GLY A 17 18.42 13.15 5.74
C GLY A 17 18.39 14.67 5.56
N LEU A 18 18.61 15.16 4.33
CA LEU A 18 18.46 16.57 3.98
C LEU A 18 16.99 17.01 3.81
N LEU A 19 16.10 16.12 3.34
CA LEU A 19 14.69 16.43 3.09
C LEU A 19 13.82 16.40 4.36
N GLU A 20 14.19 15.58 5.36
CA GLU A 20 13.49 15.50 6.64
C GLU A 20 13.33 16.85 7.37
N PRO A 21 14.40 17.63 7.63
CA PRO A 21 14.26 18.91 8.31
C PRO A 21 13.44 19.91 7.51
N MET A 22 13.53 19.88 6.17
CA MET A 22 12.74 20.76 5.28
C MET A 22 11.24 20.48 5.35
N THR A 23 10.83 19.30 5.81
CA THR A 23 9.41 18.96 5.98
C THR A 23 8.82 19.59 7.24
N ASN A 24 9.67 19.97 8.22
CA ASN A 24 9.28 20.67 9.44
C ASN A 24 9.49 22.18 9.35
N ASP A 25 9.85 22.71 8.18
CA ASP A 25 10.06 24.13 7.97
C ASP A 25 8.72 24.91 8.17
N PRO A 26 8.74 26.09 8.82
CA PRO A 26 7.51 26.87 9.02
C PRO A 26 6.88 27.37 7.72
N VAL A 27 7.64 27.40 6.62
CA VAL A 27 7.19 27.95 5.34
C VAL A 27 6.47 26.90 4.49
N ASN A 28 5.24 27.23 4.09
CA ASN A 28 4.32 26.31 3.45
C ASN A 28 4.81 25.73 2.12
N TYR A 29 5.40 26.58 1.27
CA TYR A 29 5.92 26.15 -0.04
C TYR A 29 7.17 25.28 0.07
N VAL A 30 7.96 25.44 1.14
CA VAL A 30 9.12 24.60 1.44
C VAL A 30 8.66 23.21 1.81
N ARG A 31 7.67 23.10 2.71
CA ARG A 31 7.07 21.81 3.09
C ARG A 31 6.46 21.08 1.89
N GLN A 32 5.69 21.78 1.06
CA GLN A 32 5.12 21.22 -0.17
C GLN A 32 6.19 20.61 -1.08
N GLY A 33 7.28 21.35 -1.36
CA GLY A 33 8.37 20.88 -2.20
C GLY A 33 9.20 19.75 -1.56
N ALA A 34 9.31 19.73 -0.24
CA ALA A 34 9.99 18.67 0.51
C ALA A 34 9.22 17.34 0.41
N LEU A 35 7.90 17.36 0.63
CA LEU A 35 7.03 16.17 0.55
C LEU A 35 7.02 15.55 -0.85
N ILE A 36 6.94 16.37 -1.90
CA ILE A 36 7.01 15.88 -3.29
C ILE A 36 8.40 15.29 -3.58
N ALA A 37 9.47 15.96 -3.14
CA ALA A 37 10.82 15.49 -3.36
C ALA A 37 11.11 14.17 -2.62
N SER A 38 10.62 14.00 -1.39
CA SER A 38 10.79 12.75 -0.65
C SER A 38 10.12 11.58 -1.37
N ALA A 39 8.91 11.78 -1.90
CA ALA A 39 8.22 10.77 -2.71
C ALA A 39 8.98 10.38 -3.97
N MET A 40 9.58 11.34 -4.68
CA MET A 40 10.40 11.06 -5.87
C MET A 40 11.65 10.23 -5.54
N VAL A 41 12.32 10.51 -4.42
CA VAL A 41 13.52 9.77 -4.00
C VAL A 41 13.17 8.34 -3.59
N THR A 42 12.04 8.14 -2.92
CA THR A 42 11.62 6.84 -2.39
C THR A 42 10.72 6.05 -3.34
N VAL A 43 10.53 6.48 -4.59
CA VAL A 43 9.68 5.78 -5.55
C VAL A 43 10.14 4.34 -5.74
N GLN A 44 9.19 3.39 -5.69
CA GLN A 44 9.40 1.93 -5.74
C GLN A 44 10.19 1.29 -4.58
N GLN A 45 10.65 2.07 -3.60
CA GLN A 45 11.40 1.51 -2.48
C GLN A 45 10.49 0.93 -1.39
N ASN A 46 11.01 -0.11 -0.74
CA ASN A 46 10.33 -0.82 0.33
C ASN A 46 10.97 -0.51 1.69
N GLU A 47 10.28 -0.88 2.77
CA GLU A 47 10.75 -0.72 4.16
C GLU A 47 12.08 -1.44 4.41
N ASN A 48 12.29 -2.59 3.77
CA ASN A 48 13.53 -3.36 3.88
C ASN A 48 14.73 -2.63 3.24
N THR A 49 14.51 -1.87 2.17
CA THR A 49 15.56 -1.08 1.51
C THR A 49 15.78 0.26 2.22
N CYS A 50 14.70 0.89 2.66
CA CYS A 50 14.72 2.15 3.39
C CYS A 50 13.56 2.19 4.40
N PRO A 51 13.82 2.09 5.72
CA PRO A 51 12.76 2.07 6.72
C PRO A 51 11.97 3.39 6.80
N LYS A 52 12.56 4.49 6.27
CA LYS A 52 11.94 5.82 6.26
C LYS A 52 10.73 5.91 5.32
N VAL A 53 10.54 4.97 4.40
CA VAL A 53 9.37 4.93 3.51
C VAL A 53 8.06 4.84 4.30
N ALA A 54 8.01 4.01 5.35
CA ALA A 54 6.85 3.88 6.22
C ALA A 54 6.54 5.19 6.98
N HIS A 55 7.60 5.88 7.42
CA HIS A 55 7.48 7.17 8.09
C HIS A 55 6.88 8.23 7.15
N PHE A 56 7.40 8.35 5.93
CA PHE A 56 6.86 9.29 4.94
C PHE A 56 5.41 8.98 4.56
N ARG A 57 5.04 7.71 4.37
CA ARG A 57 3.64 7.32 4.11
C ARG A 57 2.69 7.76 5.22
N THR A 58 3.08 7.52 6.47
CA THR A 58 2.31 7.94 7.64
C THR A 58 2.21 9.45 7.72
N MET A 59 3.29 10.16 7.39
CA MET A 59 3.36 11.61 7.35
C MET A 59 2.42 12.20 6.28
N TYR A 60 2.42 11.68 5.05
CA TYR A 60 1.50 12.14 4.00
C TYR A 60 0.04 11.96 4.44
N ALA A 61 -0.31 10.78 4.95
CA ALA A 61 -1.66 10.50 5.43
C ALA A 61 -2.08 11.43 6.58
N LYS A 62 -1.15 11.74 7.50
CA LYS A 62 -1.37 12.67 8.60
C LYS A 62 -1.67 14.08 8.08
N VAL A 63 -0.82 14.62 7.21
CA VAL A 63 -0.97 15.98 6.64
C VAL A 63 -2.27 16.10 5.84
N ILE A 64 -2.67 15.05 5.11
CA ILE A 64 -3.94 15.03 4.36
C ILE A 64 -5.15 15.01 5.31
N SER A 65 -5.06 14.26 6.41
CA SER A 65 -6.16 14.12 7.37
C SER A 65 -6.34 15.32 8.30
N ASP A 66 -5.27 16.06 8.56
CA ASP A 66 -5.30 17.19 9.47
C ASP A 66 -6.00 18.40 8.82
N LYS A 67 -6.94 19.02 9.54
CA LYS A 67 -7.63 20.22 9.06
C LYS A 67 -6.77 21.47 9.23
N HIS A 68 -5.89 21.50 10.24
CA HIS A 68 -5.08 22.65 10.61
C HIS A 68 -3.84 22.84 9.72
N GLU A 69 -3.59 21.91 8.81
CA GLU A 69 -2.51 22.03 7.82
C GLU A 69 -2.90 22.93 6.65
N ASP A 70 -1.89 23.59 6.08
CA ASP A 70 -2.06 24.49 4.94
C ASP A 70 -2.48 23.77 3.67
N VAL A 71 -3.28 24.44 2.84
CA VAL A 71 -3.77 23.91 1.55
C VAL A 71 -2.61 23.51 0.63
N MET A 72 -1.51 24.28 0.63
CA MET A 72 -0.31 23.98 -0.16
C MET A 72 0.40 22.70 0.32
N ALA A 73 0.52 22.52 1.63
CA ALA A 73 1.13 21.32 2.22
C ALA A 73 0.28 20.07 1.93
N LYS A 74 -1.05 20.20 2.01
CA LYS A 74 -2.00 19.13 1.61
C LYS A 74 -1.87 18.76 0.15
N PHE A 75 -1.80 19.75 -0.75
CA PHE A 75 -1.58 19.48 -2.17
C PHE A 75 -0.26 18.71 -2.39
N GLY A 76 0.83 19.13 -1.73
CA GLY A 76 2.10 18.42 -1.77
C GLY A 76 2.02 16.98 -1.28
N ALA A 77 1.31 16.74 -0.17
CA ALA A 77 1.11 15.40 0.39
C ALA A 77 0.29 14.48 -0.52
N ILE A 78 -0.77 15.01 -1.17
CA ILE A 78 -1.61 14.26 -2.12
C ILE A 78 -0.78 13.83 -3.34
N VAL A 79 -0.03 14.77 -3.92
CA VAL A 79 0.85 14.49 -5.06
C VAL A 79 1.95 13.50 -4.68
N ALA A 80 2.55 13.66 -3.50
CA ALA A 80 3.57 12.75 -2.99
C ALA A 80 3.05 11.31 -2.82
N GLN A 81 1.82 11.15 -2.29
CA GLN A 81 1.18 9.84 -2.17
C GLN A 81 0.91 9.21 -3.54
N GLY A 82 0.42 10.01 -4.50
CA GLY A 82 0.21 9.55 -5.88
C GLY A 82 1.50 9.12 -6.59
N ILE A 83 2.62 9.81 -6.34
CA ILE A 83 3.93 9.48 -6.93
C ILE A 83 4.47 8.15 -6.39
N ILE A 84 4.37 7.92 -5.08
CA ILE A 84 4.91 6.70 -4.46
C ILE A 84 4.15 5.46 -4.94
N ASP A 85 2.84 5.58 -5.16
CA ASP A 85 1.97 4.49 -5.60
C ASP A 85 1.71 4.50 -7.12
N ALA A 86 2.51 5.27 -7.88
CA ALA A 86 2.34 5.44 -9.32
C ALA A 86 2.37 4.11 -10.10
N GLY A 87 1.36 3.92 -10.95
CA GLY A 87 1.18 2.73 -11.80
C GLY A 87 1.19 1.42 -11.01
N GLY A 88 0.56 1.39 -9.83
CA GLY A 88 0.54 0.21 -8.96
C GLY A 88 1.92 -0.15 -8.43
N ARG A 89 2.80 0.85 -8.23
CA ARG A 89 4.22 0.69 -7.83
C ARG A 89 5.11 0.03 -8.87
N ASN A 90 4.68 0.00 -10.13
CA ASN A 90 5.46 -0.52 -11.26
C ASN A 90 6.15 0.55 -12.08
N MET A 91 5.95 1.82 -11.75
CA MET A 91 6.55 2.95 -12.43
C MET A 91 7.64 3.58 -11.56
N THR A 92 8.73 3.98 -12.17
CA THR A 92 9.80 4.76 -11.55
C THR A 92 9.96 6.08 -12.29
N ILE A 93 10.54 7.08 -11.65
CA ILE A 93 10.89 8.34 -12.30
C ILE A 93 12.35 8.22 -12.76
N SER A 94 12.58 8.33 -14.07
CA SER A 94 13.94 8.29 -14.61
C SER A 94 14.14 9.21 -15.80
N LEU A 95 15.08 10.14 -15.64
CA LEU A 95 15.50 11.10 -16.67
C LEU A 95 16.45 10.48 -17.72
N GLN A 96 17.04 9.34 -17.39
CA GLN A 96 17.98 8.65 -18.25
C GLN A 96 17.41 7.30 -18.66
N SER A 97 17.73 6.90 -19.89
CA SER A 97 17.57 5.53 -20.33
C SER A 97 18.55 4.61 -19.60
N LYS A 98 18.25 3.32 -19.58
CA LYS A 98 19.12 2.29 -18.99
C LYS A 98 20.49 2.22 -19.68
N MET A 99 20.56 2.64 -20.95
CA MET A 99 21.78 2.73 -21.75
C MET A 99 22.57 4.04 -21.53
N GLY A 100 22.10 4.94 -20.66
CA GLY A 100 22.80 6.20 -20.34
C GLY A 100 22.42 7.41 -21.19
N HIS A 101 21.63 7.23 -22.26
CA HIS A 101 21.08 8.36 -23.03
C HIS A 101 20.01 9.12 -22.24
N THR A 102 20.00 10.45 -22.32
CA THR A 102 18.97 11.28 -21.71
C THR A 102 17.64 11.10 -22.43
N ASN A 103 16.56 10.89 -21.68
CA ASN A 103 15.22 10.87 -22.26
C ASN A 103 14.64 12.29 -22.25
N LEU A 104 14.57 12.92 -23.42
CA LEU A 104 14.06 14.28 -23.56
C LEU A 104 12.62 14.42 -23.05
N GLU A 105 11.75 13.44 -23.33
CA GLU A 105 10.35 13.45 -22.87
C GLU A 105 10.24 13.52 -21.35
N ALA A 106 11.03 12.68 -20.66
CA ALA A 106 11.03 12.65 -19.20
C ALA A 106 11.62 13.93 -18.60
N VAL A 107 12.65 14.51 -19.23
CA VAL A 107 13.27 15.77 -18.82
C VAL A 107 12.30 16.95 -18.99
N VAL A 108 11.64 17.04 -20.14
CA VAL A 108 10.64 18.08 -20.41
C VAL A 108 9.45 17.93 -19.46
N GLY A 109 8.95 16.70 -19.24
CA GLY A 109 7.88 16.41 -18.29
C GLY A 109 8.22 16.86 -16.87
N MET A 110 9.44 16.56 -16.39
CA MET A 110 9.90 17.02 -15.07
C MET A 110 10.04 18.54 -15.00
N LEU A 111 10.53 19.19 -16.06
CA LEU A 111 10.69 20.64 -16.10
C LEU A 111 9.34 21.36 -16.01
N VAL A 112 8.37 20.94 -16.82
CA VAL A 112 7.01 21.51 -16.81
C VAL A 112 6.33 21.23 -15.47
N PHE A 113 6.51 20.02 -14.92
CA PHE A 113 6.00 19.68 -13.59
C PHE A 113 6.49 20.65 -12.52
N THR A 114 7.75 21.07 -12.53
CA THR A 114 8.23 22.02 -11.49
C THR A 114 7.53 23.38 -11.48
N GLN A 115 6.83 23.74 -12.57
CA GLN A 115 6.16 25.03 -12.71
C GLN A 115 4.66 25.01 -12.42
N PHE A 116 4.18 24.07 -11.60
CA PHE A 116 2.77 24.01 -11.19
C PHE A 116 2.32 25.20 -10.30
N TRP A 117 3.23 26.08 -9.85
CA TRP A 117 2.96 27.16 -8.90
C TRP A 117 1.87 28.14 -9.37
N PHE A 118 1.94 28.54 -10.64
CA PHE A 118 1.00 29.50 -11.22
C PHE A 118 -0.11 28.82 -12.02
N TRP A 119 0.10 27.59 -12.48
CA TRP A 119 -0.86 26.82 -13.26
C TRP A 119 -0.89 25.36 -12.79
N TYR A 120 -1.82 25.04 -11.89
CA TYR A 120 -1.93 23.71 -11.28
C TYR A 120 -2.06 22.53 -12.27
N PRO A 121 -2.78 22.66 -13.41
CA PRO A 121 -2.85 21.58 -14.41
C PRO A 121 -1.49 21.15 -14.98
N LEU A 122 -0.43 21.95 -14.84
CA LEU A 122 0.92 21.53 -15.25
C LEU A 122 1.47 20.36 -14.41
N SER A 123 0.87 20.06 -13.26
CA SER A 123 1.23 18.90 -12.45
C SER A 123 1.01 17.55 -13.17
N HIS A 124 0.14 17.50 -14.18
CA HIS A 124 -0.13 16.26 -14.94
C HIS A 124 1.03 15.83 -15.84
N PHE A 125 1.94 16.73 -16.22
CA PHE A 125 3.08 16.42 -17.09
C PHE A 125 4.11 15.48 -16.47
N LEU A 126 3.97 15.17 -15.18
CA LEU A 126 4.75 14.14 -14.52
C LEU A 126 4.55 12.75 -15.14
N CYS A 127 3.43 12.52 -15.85
CA CYS A 127 3.14 11.26 -16.52
C CYS A 127 4.23 10.85 -17.54
N LEU A 128 4.85 11.81 -18.23
CA LEU A 128 5.91 11.57 -19.22
C LEU A 128 7.24 11.11 -18.57
N SER A 129 7.41 11.41 -17.28
CA SER A 129 8.62 11.06 -16.53
C SER A 129 8.52 9.67 -15.90
N PHE A 130 7.31 9.10 -15.84
CA PHE A 130 7.10 7.74 -15.35
C PHE A 130 7.52 6.72 -16.39
N LYS A 131 8.36 5.77 -15.98
CA LYS A 131 8.77 4.62 -16.78
C LYS A 131 8.46 3.30 -16.07
N PRO A 132 7.89 2.31 -16.77
CA PRO A 132 7.65 1.01 -16.19
C PRO A 132 8.96 0.28 -15.93
N THR A 133 9.09 -0.31 -14.74
CA THR A 133 10.20 -1.18 -14.35
C THR A 133 9.74 -2.63 -14.43
N CYS A 134 9.61 -3.11 -15.66
CA CYS A 134 9.29 -4.48 -15.98
C CYS A 134 10.43 -5.15 -16.74
N LEU A 135 10.43 -6.48 -16.66
CA LEU A 135 11.21 -7.38 -17.47
C LEU A 135 10.21 -8.20 -18.27
N ILE A 136 10.23 -8.01 -19.59
CA ILE A 136 9.33 -8.66 -20.54
C ILE A 136 10.18 -9.43 -21.53
N GLY A 137 10.05 -10.75 -21.54
CA GLY A 137 10.64 -11.60 -22.55
C GLY A 137 9.70 -11.71 -23.75
N LEU A 138 10.22 -11.49 -24.95
CA LEU A 138 9.51 -11.71 -26.21
C LEU A 138 10.26 -12.76 -27.05
N ASN A 139 9.50 -13.56 -27.78
CA ASN A 139 10.06 -14.49 -28.76
C ASN A 139 10.34 -13.80 -30.11
N GLU A 140 10.88 -14.54 -31.09
CA GLU A 140 11.13 -14.07 -32.46
C GLU A 140 9.86 -13.50 -33.13
N ASP A 141 8.70 -14.10 -32.85
CA ASP A 141 7.39 -13.67 -33.33
C ASP A 141 6.80 -12.45 -32.57
N LEU A 142 7.58 -11.80 -31.70
CA LEU A 142 7.13 -10.69 -30.82
C LEU A 142 5.98 -11.05 -29.87
N LYS A 143 5.77 -12.34 -29.62
CA LYS A 143 4.80 -12.87 -28.66
C LYS A 143 5.44 -13.08 -27.29
N MET A 144 4.64 -13.07 -26.23
CA MET A 144 5.11 -13.27 -24.85
C MET A 144 5.06 -14.76 -24.49
N PRO A 145 6.19 -15.47 -24.32
CA PRO A 145 6.16 -16.82 -23.82
C PRO A 145 6.00 -16.86 -22.29
N ILE A 146 5.45 -17.95 -21.77
CA ILE A 146 5.50 -18.28 -20.35
C ILE A 146 6.92 -18.72 -20.03
N LEU A 147 7.62 -17.92 -19.22
CA LEU A 147 9.00 -18.18 -18.83
C LEU A 147 9.27 -17.68 -17.42
N GLU A 148 10.28 -18.28 -16.82
CA GLU A 148 10.67 -18.05 -15.45
C GLU A 148 12.06 -17.43 -15.38
N PHE A 149 12.20 -16.37 -14.57
CA PHE A 149 13.46 -15.74 -14.22
C PHE A 149 13.82 -16.05 -12.78
N LYS A 150 15.10 -16.30 -12.50
CA LYS A 150 15.60 -16.51 -11.14
C LYS A 150 16.21 -15.23 -10.59
N SER A 151 15.57 -14.62 -9.60
CA SER A 151 16.11 -13.50 -8.83
C SER A 151 16.87 -14.03 -7.62
N ASN A 152 18.19 -13.83 -7.55
CA ASN A 152 19.02 -14.23 -6.41
C ASN A 152 18.93 -13.20 -5.26
N ALA A 153 17.72 -12.97 -4.77
CA ALA A 153 17.45 -12.13 -3.62
C ALA A 153 16.22 -12.59 -2.87
N LYS A 154 16.15 -12.24 -1.57
CA LYS A 154 15.00 -12.56 -0.74
C LYS A 154 13.74 -11.84 -1.26
N PRO A 155 12.59 -12.54 -1.39
CA PRO A 155 11.35 -11.96 -1.86
C PRO A 155 10.94 -10.68 -1.13
N SER A 156 11.12 -10.57 0.19
CA SER A 156 10.68 -9.36 0.92
C SER A 156 11.48 -8.10 0.61
N HIS A 157 12.68 -8.21 0.03
CA HIS A 157 13.39 -7.02 -0.43
C HIS A 157 12.65 -6.32 -1.58
N TYR A 158 12.01 -7.08 -2.46
CA TYR A 158 11.40 -6.56 -3.69
C TYR A 158 9.88 -6.77 -3.78
N ALA A 159 9.27 -7.37 -2.77
CA ALA A 159 7.82 -7.55 -2.65
C ALA A 159 7.07 -6.22 -2.75
N TYR A 160 5.81 -6.27 -3.18
CA TYR A 160 4.95 -5.10 -3.01
C TYR A 160 4.70 -4.88 -1.52
N PRO A 161 4.79 -3.63 -1.02
CA PRO A 161 4.29 -3.36 0.31
C PRO A 161 2.78 -3.69 0.34
N PRO A 162 2.24 -4.11 1.49
CA PRO A 162 0.82 -4.39 1.60
C PRO A 162 0.00 -3.15 1.21
N PRO A 163 -1.17 -3.33 0.59
CA PRO A 163 -2.15 -2.26 0.43
C PRO A 163 -2.46 -1.64 1.80
N LEU A 164 -2.73 -0.33 1.83
CA LEU A 164 -3.21 0.31 3.05
C LEU A 164 -4.58 -0.29 3.38
N GLU A 165 -4.68 -0.95 4.54
CA GLU A 165 -5.95 -1.47 5.01
C GLU A 165 -6.88 -0.30 5.37
N ASP A 166 -8.08 -0.31 4.79
CA ASP A 166 -9.11 0.67 5.12
C ASP A 166 -9.45 0.59 6.61
N LYS A 167 -9.78 1.73 7.21
CA LYS A 167 -9.93 2.02 8.66
C LYS A 167 -10.99 1.19 9.43
N LYS A 168 -11.24 -0.07 9.09
CA LYS A 168 -12.24 -0.94 9.73
C LYS A 168 -11.76 -1.57 11.05
N GLU A 169 -10.45 -1.66 11.32
CA GLU A 169 -9.97 -2.27 12.57
C GLU A 169 -9.93 -1.30 13.77
N LYS A 170 -9.67 -0.01 13.55
CA LYS A 170 -9.64 0.99 14.64
C LYS A 170 -11.00 1.22 15.31
N ALA A 171 -12.09 0.85 14.65
CA ALA A 171 -13.43 0.89 15.25
C ALA A 171 -13.66 -0.28 16.21
N LYS A 172 -13.12 -1.47 15.93
CA LYS A 172 -13.31 -2.67 16.77
C LYS A 172 -12.47 -2.60 18.05
N GLU A 173 -11.22 -2.16 17.94
CA GLU A 173 -10.31 -2.03 19.09
C GLU A 173 -10.77 -0.97 20.11
N LYS A 174 -11.37 0.14 19.64
CA LYS A 174 -11.95 1.17 20.51
C LYS A 174 -13.22 0.73 21.23
N VAL A 175 -13.98 -0.20 20.64
CA VAL A 175 -15.18 -0.75 21.26
C VAL A 175 -14.81 -1.76 22.33
N GLU A 176 -13.81 -2.61 22.10
CA GLU A 176 -13.33 -3.58 23.08
C GLU A 176 -12.71 -2.91 24.32
N THR A 177 -11.88 -1.87 24.12
CA THR A 177 -11.31 -1.09 25.23
C THR A 177 -12.36 -0.28 26.02
N ALA A 178 -13.41 0.21 25.35
CA ALA A 178 -14.55 0.84 26.02
C ALA A 178 -15.37 -0.16 26.85
N VAL A 179 -15.62 -1.37 26.33
CA VAL A 179 -16.34 -2.41 27.06
C VAL A 179 -15.54 -2.88 28.27
N LEU A 180 -14.21 -3.04 28.16
CA LEU A 180 -13.32 -3.41 29.25
C LEU A 180 -13.24 -2.35 30.35
N SER A 181 -13.18 -1.06 29.98
CA SER A 181 -13.16 0.04 30.96
C SER A 181 -14.51 0.24 31.65
N ILE A 182 -15.64 0.01 30.96
CA ILE A 182 -16.98 0.06 31.56
C ILE A 182 -17.21 -1.16 32.48
N THR A 183 -16.83 -2.37 32.07
CA THR A 183 -16.96 -3.58 32.92
C THR A 183 -16.05 -3.54 34.13
N ALA A 184 -14.81 -3.04 34.02
CA ALA A 184 -13.94 -2.85 35.18
C ALA A 184 -14.49 -1.78 36.14
N LYS A 185 -15.08 -0.70 35.63
CA LYS A 185 -15.70 0.36 36.44
C LYS A 185 -17.00 -0.11 37.09
N GLN A 186 -17.79 -0.96 36.44
CA GLN A 186 -18.96 -1.61 37.03
C GLN A 186 -18.57 -2.60 38.11
N LYS A 187 -17.57 -3.47 37.88
CA LYS A 187 -17.07 -4.39 38.91
C LYS A 187 -16.50 -3.67 40.14
N LYS A 188 -15.80 -2.55 39.95
CA LYS A 188 -15.35 -1.71 41.08
C LYS A 188 -16.51 -1.08 41.85
N LYS A 189 -17.53 -0.57 41.16
CA LYS A 189 -18.73 -0.03 41.80
C LYS A 189 -19.56 -1.09 42.54
N GLU A 190 -19.62 -2.31 42.02
CA GLU A 190 -20.29 -3.44 42.68
C GLU A 190 -19.52 -3.90 43.91
N ALA A 191 -18.19 -3.92 43.87
CA ALA A 191 -17.35 -4.21 45.04
C ALA A 191 -17.50 -3.13 46.13
N GLU A 192 -17.52 -1.84 45.76
CA GLU A 192 -17.74 -0.73 46.70
C GLU A 192 -19.16 -0.72 47.30
N LYS A 193 -20.17 -1.23 46.57
CA LYS A 193 -21.52 -1.40 47.10
C LYS A 193 -21.60 -2.56 48.10
N LYS A 194 -20.93 -3.67 47.81
CA LYS A 194 -20.84 -4.83 48.73
C LYS A 194 -20.09 -4.49 50.02
N GLU A 195 -19.02 -3.70 49.95
CA GLU A 195 -18.32 -3.20 51.15
C GLU A 195 -19.15 -2.19 51.97
N LYS A 196 -20.13 -1.51 51.35
CA LYS A 196 -21.04 -0.60 52.05
C LYS A 196 -22.21 -1.31 52.71
N GLU A 197 -22.68 -2.43 52.15
CA GLU A 197 -23.73 -3.27 52.76
C GLU A 197 -23.22 -4.03 54.01
N GLU A 198 -21.93 -4.33 54.13
CA GLU A 198 -21.36 -4.97 55.35
C GLU A 198 -21.20 -4.02 56.56
N LYS A 199 -21.50 -2.71 56.44
CA LYS A 199 -21.27 -1.71 57.51
C LYS A 199 -22.51 -1.03 58.09
N MET A 200 -23.72 -1.41 57.69
CA MET A 200 -24.95 -0.89 58.31
C MET A 200 -25.96 -2.00 58.49
N ASP A 201 -25.91 -2.67 59.63
CA ASP A 201 -27.06 -3.44 60.12
C ASP A 201 -27.12 -3.38 61.67
N VAL A 202 -27.79 -2.34 62.18
CA VAL A 202 -28.48 -2.29 63.49
C VAL A 202 -29.61 -1.23 63.41
N ASP A 203 -30.88 -1.70 63.41
CA ASP A 203 -32.21 -1.09 63.75
C ASP A 203 -32.48 0.44 63.51
N ASP A 204 -33.65 0.94 63.08
CA ASP A 204 -35.05 0.51 63.31
C ASP A 204 -36.07 1.28 62.40
N GLU A 205 -37.23 0.64 62.19
CA GLU A 205 -38.62 1.07 61.88
C GLU A 205 -39.10 2.20 60.89
N LYS A 206 -39.97 1.74 59.95
CA LYS A 206 -41.31 2.23 59.47
C LYS A 206 -41.51 3.63 58.83
N LYS A 207 -41.98 3.66 57.56
CA LYS A 207 -43.39 3.94 57.12
C LYS A 207 -43.52 4.15 55.59
N ASP A 208 -44.57 3.52 55.02
CA ASP A 208 -45.48 3.81 53.87
C ASP A 208 -45.09 4.95 52.88
N ASP A 209 -45.30 4.88 51.55
CA ASP A 209 -46.52 4.44 50.83
C ASP A 209 -46.28 4.31 49.30
N GLU A 210 -47.12 3.50 48.63
CA GLU A 210 -47.49 3.48 47.20
C GLU A 210 -46.39 3.30 46.10
N LYS A 211 -46.49 2.44 45.07
CA LYS A 211 -47.64 1.93 44.31
C LYS A 211 -47.22 0.75 43.38
N GLU A 212 -48.10 -0.24 43.33
CA GLU A 212 -48.44 -1.17 42.23
C GLU A 212 -47.38 -2.02 41.49
N LYS A 213 -47.52 -3.33 41.77
CA LYS A 213 -47.14 -4.48 40.95
C LYS A 213 -48.11 -4.66 39.76
N GLU A 214 -47.60 -5.13 38.62
CA GLU A 214 -48.21 -6.25 37.90
C GLU A 214 -47.14 -7.10 37.17
N LYS A 215 -47.11 -8.41 37.52
CA LYS A 215 -46.96 -9.63 36.69
C LYS A 215 -45.63 -9.86 35.93
N ALA A 216 -45.03 -11.05 35.85
CA ALA A 216 -45.35 -12.40 36.33
C ALA A 216 -44.10 -13.30 36.25
N ASP A 217 -43.98 -14.18 37.25
CA ASP A 217 -43.52 -15.57 37.26
C ASP A 217 -42.39 -16.13 36.35
N ASP A 218 -41.34 -16.58 37.05
CA ASP A 218 -40.99 -18.01 37.23
C ASP A 218 -40.18 -18.74 36.14
N LYS A 219 -38.88 -18.93 36.43
CA LYS A 219 -38.26 -20.27 36.43
C LYS A 219 -36.93 -20.32 37.20
N LYS A 220 -37.02 -20.85 38.43
CA LYS A 220 -36.05 -21.74 39.12
C LYS A 220 -35.33 -22.69 38.15
N GLU A 221 -34.17 -23.29 38.42
CA GLU A 221 -33.09 -23.25 39.42
C GLU A 221 -32.05 -24.26 38.89
N LYS A 222 -30.77 -24.03 39.20
CA LYS A 222 -29.71 -25.02 39.48
C LYS A 222 -29.38 -26.14 38.47
N LYS A 223 -28.14 -26.07 37.99
CA LYS A 223 -27.16 -27.15 38.20
C LYS A 223 -25.75 -26.58 38.35
N GLU A 224 -25.25 -26.61 39.58
CA GLU A 224 -23.83 -26.84 39.92
C GLU A 224 -23.36 -28.11 39.16
N GLU A 225 -22.09 -28.33 38.80
CA GLU A 225 -20.90 -28.35 39.65
C GLU A 225 -19.68 -28.75 38.76
N GLU A 226 -18.45 -28.52 39.27
CA GLU A 226 -17.15 -29.06 38.80
C GLU A 226 -16.57 -28.46 37.49
N ARG A 227 -15.31 -27.98 37.38
CA ARG A 227 -14.07 -28.27 38.11
C ARG A 227 -12.98 -27.22 37.77
N LYS A 228 -12.16 -26.84 38.76
CA LYS A 228 -10.81 -26.23 38.66
C LYS A 228 -9.91 -27.13 37.77
N GLU A 229 -8.84 -26.75 37.08
CA GLU A 229 -7.68 -25.83 37.21
C GLU A 229 -7.19 -25.60 35.74
N GLU A 230 -6.51 -24.52 35.34
CA GLU A 230 -5.07 -24.31 35.54
C GLU A 230 -4.72 -22.85 35.20
N LYS A 231 -3.90 -22.23 36.06
CA LYS A 231 -3.13 -21.03 35.75
C LYS A 231 -1.94 -21.43 34.88
N MET A 232 -1.75 -20.75 33.74
CA MET A 232 -0.45 -20.66 33.10
C MET A 232 -0.10 -19.18 32.92
N GLU A 233 1.06 -18.84 33.45
CA GLU A 233 1.69 -17.52 33.45
C GLU A 233 1.91 -17.00 32.02
N GLU A 234 1.44 -15.77 31.77
CA GLU A 234 1.80 -15.00 30.59
C GLU A 234 3.28 -14.60 30.68
N THR A 235 4.11 -15.31 29.92
CA THR A 235 5.45 -14.86 29.54
C THR A 235 5.36 -13.91 28.33
N PRO A 236 6.22 -12.89 28.27
CA PRO A 236 6.10 -11.81 27.28
C PRO A 236 6.41 -12.33 25.88
N THR A 237 5.49 -12.06 24.96
CA THR A 237 5.55 -12.23 23.50
C THR A 237 6.97 -12.26 22.94
N GLU A 238 7.39 -13.47 22.56
CA GLU A 238 8.49 -13.73 21.66
C GLU A 238 8.33 -12.89 20.38
N LYS A 239 9.43 -12.24 20.00
CA LYS A 239 9.63 -11.76 18.64
C LYS A 239 9.44 -12.94 17.72
N LYS A 240 8.35 -12.97 16.93
CA LYS A 240 8.22 -13.86 15.77
C LYS A 240 9.45 -13.70 14.91
N GLU A 241 10.38 -14.66 15.02
CA GLU A 241 11.42 -14.88 14.04
C GLU A 241 10.72 -15.08 12.69
N LYS A 242 10.98 -14.17 11.76
CA LYS A 242 10.56 -14.37 10.37
C LYS A 242 11.27 -15.63 9.89
N GLU A 243 10.51 -16.63 9.45
CA GLU A 243 11.05 -17.81 8.78
C GLU A 243 12.09 -17.39 7.73
N PRO A 244 13.21 -18.12 7.58
CA PRO A 244 14.27 -17.73 6.66
C PRO A 244 13.72 -17.73 5.24
N GLU A 245 13.40 -16.53 4.76
CA GLU A 245 12.88 -16.35 3.41
C GLU A 245 13.84 -16.98 2.39
N PRO A 246 13.30 -17.63 1.34
CA PRO A 246 14.12 -18.26 0.33
C PRO A 246 15.08 -17.24 -0.27
N THR A 247 16.35 -17.62 -0.39
CA THR A 247 17.43 -16.75 -0.89
C THR A 247 17.25 -16.40 -2.37
N PHE A 248 16.36 -17.11 -3.07
CA PHE A 248 16.01 -16.88 -4.46
C PHE A 248 14.49 -16.84 -4.65
N GLN A 249 14.06 -16.06 -5.64
CA GLN A 249 12.68 -15.95 -6.07
C GLN A 249 12.59 -16.31 -7.55
N ILE A 250 11.64 -17.16 -7.91
CA ILE A 250 11.28 -17.42 -9.31
C ILE A 250 10.21 -16.40 -9.71
N LEU A 251 10.46 -15.67 -10.79
CA LEU A 251 9.59 -14.62 -11.33
C LEU A 251 9.05 -15.08 -12.68
N THR A 252 7.75 -14.92 -12.91
CA THR A 252 7.11 -15.24 -14.19
C THR A 252 7.06 -14.02 -15.10
N ASN A 253 7.20 -14.22 -16.41
CA ASN A 253 7.03 -13.17 -17.42
C ASN A 253 5.54 -12.81 -17.61
N PRO A 254 5.14 -11.53 -17.59
CA PRO A 254 5.93 -10.33 -17.32
C PRO A 254 6.20 -10.10 -15.82
N ALA A 255 7.45 -9.79 -15.47
CA ALA A 255 7.86 -9.57 -14.08
C ALA A 255 8.17 -8.10 -13.80
N ARG A 256 7.78 -7.60 -12.63
CA ARG A 256 8.30 -6.32 -12.09
C ARG A 256 9.73 -6.55 -11.60
N VAL A 257 10.67 -5.74 -12.06
CA VAL A 257 12.07 -5.83 -11.62
C VAL A 257 12.65 -4.43 -11.42
N MET A 258 13.14 -4.15 -10.21
CA MET A 258 13.80 -2.87 -9.89
C MET A 258 15.21 -2.78 -10.48
N LYS A 259 15.76 -1.57 -10.62
CA LYS A 259 17.13 -1.36 -11.12
C LYS A 259 18.21 -2.09 -10.29
N GLN A 260 18.03 -2.16 -8.97
CA GLN A 260 18.93 -2.90 -8.08
C GLN A 260 18.76 -4.42 -8.23
N GLN A 261 17.53 -4.87 -8.46
CA GLN A 261 17.19 -6.28 -8.65
C GLN A 261 17.73 -6.84 -9.97
N LEU A 262 17.80 -6.04 -11.04
CA LEU A 262 18.34 -6.48 -12.34
C LEU A 262 19.78 -7.04 -12.24
N LYS A 263 20.57 -6.61 -11.25
CA LYS A 263 21.95 -7.10 -11.06
C LYS A 263 22.02 -8.53 -10.50
N VAL A 264 20.93 -9.01 -9.91
CA VAL A 264 20.85 -10.33 -9.26
C VAL A 264 19.90 -11.28 -9.99
N VAL A 265 19.26 -10.83 -11.06
CA VAL A 265 18.37 -11.65 -11.89
C VAL A 265 19.18 -12.37 -12.94
N ASN A 266 19.11 -13.69 -12.90
CA ASN A 266 19.67 -14.59 -13.89
C ASN A 266 18.57 -15.46 -14.48
N MET A 267 18.81 -15.97 -15.67
CA MET A 267 17.92 -16.96 -16.25
C MET A 267 18.31 -18.36 -15.73
N PRO A 268 17.34 -19.24 -15.43
CA PRO A 268 17.64 -20.61 -14.99
C PRO A 268 18.44 -21.39 -16.05
N GLU A 269 19.47 -22.10 -15.59
CA GLU A 269 20.33 -22.95 -16.44
C GLU A 269 19.49 -24.14 -16.94
N GLY A 270 19.33 -24.24 -18.28
CA GLY A 270 18.47 -25.25 -18.91
C GLY A 270 17.12 -24.72 -19.42
N SER A 271 16.85 -23.41 -19.34
CA SER A 271 15.64 -22.84 -19.94
C SER A 271 15.61 -23.00 -21.47
N ARG A 272 14.42 -23.29 -22.01
CA ARG A 272 14.13 -23.41 -23.44
C ARG A 272 14.52 -22.16 -24.24
N TYR A 273 14.37 -20.99 -23.61
CA TYR A 273 14.62 -19.69 -24.21
C TYR A 273 15.99 -19.18 -23.78
N LYS A 274 16.81 -18.68 -24.70
CA LYS A 274 18.10 -18.03 -24.41
C LYS A 274 18.06 -16.55 -24.78
N PRO A 275 18.44 -15.63 -23.87
CA PRO A 275 18.35 -14.22 -24.14
C PRO A 275 19.46 -13.80 -25.08
N ILE A 276 19.11 -13.00 -26.10
CA ILE A 276 20.07 -12.44 -27.05
C ILE A 276 20.88 -11.32 -26.37
N LYS A 277 20.22 -10.59 -25.46
CA LYS A 277 20.81 -9.50 -24.67
C LYS A 277 20.81 -9.87 -23.20
N GLU A 278 21.82 -9.42 -22.46
CA GLU A 278 21.88 -9.65 -21.02
C GLU A 278 20.63 -9.18 -20.27
N VAL A 279 20.14 -10.04 -19.36
CA VAL A 279 18.95 -9.80 -18.54
C VAL A 279 19.12 -8.57 -17.64
N SER A 280 20.37 -8.25 -17.29
CA SER A 280 20.78 -7.04 -16.56
C SER A 280 20.32 -5.73 -17.21
N SER A 281 20.11 -5.72 -18.53
CA SER A 281 19.65 -4.54 -19.25
C SER A 281 18.17 -4.22 -18.95
N GLY A 282 17.37 -5.23 -18.60
CA GLY A 282 15.95 -5.12 -18.26
C GLY A 282 15.07 -4.52 -19.36
N GLY A 283 13.76 -4.41 -19.10
CA GLY A 283 12.81 -3.94 -20.12
C GLY A 283 12.41 -5.08 -21.05
N ILE A 284 12.24 -4.76 -22.34
CA ILE A 284 11.92 -5.76 -23.36
C ILE A 284 13.20 -6.47 -23.79
N ILE A 285 13.20 -7.80 -23.69
CA ILE A 285 14.33 -8.65 -24.07
C ILE A 285 13.85 -9.68 -25.09
N LEU A 286 14.56 -9.74 -26.21
CA LEU A 286 14.35 -10.79 -27.20
C LEU A 286 15.05 -12.07 -26.75
N LEU A 287 14.26 -13.14 -26.76
CA LEU A 287 14.66 -14.48 -26.42
C LEU A 287 14.67 -15.32 -27.69
N LYS A 288 15.75 -16.09 -27.86
CA LYS A 288 15.86 -17.10 -28.92
C LYS A 288 15.41 -18.45 -28.37
N ASN A 289 14.45 -19.07 -29.02
CA ASN A 289 14.05 -20.44 -28.70
C ASN A 289 15.15 -21.42 -29.15
N CYS A 290 15.64 -22.27 -28.24
CA CYS A 290 16.62 -23.31 -28.54
C CYS A 290 15.97 -24.63 -29.04
N ASN A 291 14.67 -24.82 -28.78
CA ASN A 291 13.90 -26.02 -29.16
C ASN A 291 12.68 -25.63 -30.02
N PRO A 292 12.83 -25.61 -31.36
CA PRO A 292 11.74 -25.22 -32.27
C PRO A 292 10.64 -26.28 -32.42
N ASP A 293 10.88 -27.54 -32.01
CA ASP A 293 9.96 -28.67 -32.29
C ASP A 293 8.77 -28.78 -31.31
N GLU A 294 8.81 -28.11 -30.17
CA GLU A 294 7.72 -28.12 -29.18
C GLU A 294 6.75 -26.95 -29.37
N LYS A 295 5.45 -27.14 -29.09
CA LYS A 295 4.50 -26.03 -29.11
C LYS A 295 4.84 -25.03 -28.00
N GLU A 296 4.75 -23.74 -28.30
CA GLU A 296 5.02 -22.68 -27.34
C GLU A 296 3.74 -22.33 -26.56
N GLU A 297 3.84 -22.26 -25.23
CA GLU A 297 2.80 -21.64 -24.42
C GLU A 297 2.99 -20.13 -24.43
N ILE A 298 2.08 -19.47 -25.14
CA ILE A 298 2.11 -18.04 -25.38
C ILE A 298 1.01 -17.38 -24.57
N ILE A 299 1.37 -16.32 -23.87
CA ILE A 299 0.42 -15.41 -23.25
C ILE A 299 -0.15 -14.54 -24.36
N GLU A 300 -1.46 -14.58 -24.57
CA GLU A 300 -2.11 -13.74 -25.56
C GLU A 300 -1.87 -12.25 -25.21
N PRO A 301 -1.31 -11.46 -26.14
CA PRO A 301 -1.10 -10.05 -25.91
C PRO A 301 -2.45 -9.37 -25.78
N VAL A 302 -2.72 -8.86 -24.58
CA VAL A 302 -3.81 -7.94 -24.35
C VAL A 302 -3.45 -6.63 -25.04
N ALA A 303 -4.19 -6.25 -26.09
CA ALA A 303 -4.01 -4.96 -26.73
C ALA A 303 -4.14 -3.83 -25.70
N THR A 304 -3.39 -2.74 -25.88
CA THR A 304 -3.51 -1.51 -25.08
C THR A 304 -4.98 -1.08 -25.02
N GLY A 305 -5.63 -1.28 -23.86
CA GLY A 305 -7.08 -1.19 -23.70
C GLY A 305 -7.70 -2.26 -22.80
N GLY A 306 -6.93 -3.27 -22.39
CA GLY A 306 -7.48 -4.44 -21.68
C GLY A 306 -7.91 -5.51 -22.68
N PRO A 307 -8.31 -6.72 -22.24
CA PRO A 307 -9.03 -7.60 -23.15
C PRO A 307 -10.15 -6.74 -23.70
N LYS A 308 -10.37 -6.72 -25.03
CA LYS A 308 -11.63 -6.20 -25.53
C LYS A 308 -12.68 -6.94 -24.73
N ALA A 309 -13.29 -6.27 -23.74
CA ALA A 309 -14.67 -6.56 -23.46
C ALA A 309 -15.27 -6.49 -24.85
N GLU A 310 -15.83 -7.62 -25.31
CA GLU A 310 -16.77 -7.58 -26.42
C GLU A 310 -17.52 -6.27 -26.27
N GLU A 311 -17.41 -5.41 -27.29
CA GLU A 311 -18.08 -4.13 -27.32
C GLU A 311 -19.48 -4.41 -26.79
N GLU A 312 -19.78 -3.99 -25.54
CA GLU A 312 -21.17 -3.87 -25.13
C GLU A 312 -21.66 -2.87 -26.15
N GLU A 313 -22.36 -3.36 -27.18
CA GLU A 313 -22.97 -2.56 -28.22
C GLU A 313 -23.61 -1.39 -27.48
N GLU A 314 -23.07 -0.18 -27.70
CA GLU A 314 -23.68 1.02 -27.13
C GLU A 314 -25.17 0.90 -27.46
N PRO A 315 -26.06 0.96 -26.44
CA PRO A 315 -27.47 0.79 -26.69
C PRO A 315 -27.87 1.79 -27.77
N GLU A 316 -28.48 1.28 -28.86
CA GLU A 316 -28.81 2.10 -30.01
C GLU A 316 -29.58 3.35 -29.55
N PRO A 317 -29.25 4.54 -30.09
CA PRO A 317 -29.93 5.76 -29.70
C PRO A 317 -31.44 5.57 -29.87
N PRO A 318 -32.26 6.03 -28.90
CA PRO A 318 -33.70 5.84 -28.96
C PRO A 318 -34.24 6.40 -30.28
N GLU A 319 -35.12 5.64 -30.92
CA GLU A 319 -35.74 6.05 -32.17
C GLU A 319 -36.39 7.44 -32.00
N PRO A 320 -36.29 8.31 -33.03
CA PRO A 320 -36.83 9.66 -32.96
C PRO A 320 -38.33 9.61 -32.63
N PHE A 321 -38.71 10.34 -31.60
CA PHE A 321 -40.08 10.43 -31.10
C PHE A 321 -41.03 10.87 -32.23
N GLU A 322 -41.92 9.97 -32.63
CA GLU A 322 -43.05 10.29 -33.50
C GLU A 322 -44.17 10.90 -32.65
N TRP A 323 -44.49 12.17 -32.93
CA TRP A 323 -45.72 12.77 -32.42
C TRP A 323 -46.91 12.08 -33.09
N THR A 324 -47.71 11.34 -32.32
CA THR A 324 -49.07 10.99 -32.75
C THR A 324 -49.94 12.22 -32.53
N GLU A 325 -50.41 12.82 -33.62
CA GLU A 325 -51.43 13.87 -33.56
C GLU A 325 -52.78 13.23 -33.22
N ASP A 326 -53.12 13.18 -31.93
CA ASP A 326 -54.49 13.07 -31.40
C ASP A 326 -54.63 13.96 -30.14
#